data_AF-A0A2D8F8H1-F1
#
_entry.id   AF-A0A2D8F8H1-F1
#
_cell.length_a   1.000
_cell.length_b   1.000
_cell.length_c   1.000
_cell.angle_alpha   90.00
_cell.angle_beta   90.00
_cell.angle_gamma   90.00
#
_symmetry.space_group_name_H-M   'P 1'
#
loop_
_entity.id
_entity.type
_entity.pdbx_description
1 polymer ?
#
loop_
_entity_poly.entity_id
_entity_poly.type
_entity_poly.pdbx_seq_one_letter_code
_entity_poly.pdbx_strand_id
1 'polypeptide(L)'
;TGAYPVEAVSTMVRIAERASSAIDGLPSPPALAMFRSTRAITGAAVKLAADVGADRLIVATQHGSAARLMAAHRPQRPILAITNRIRALRRTTVLPGVDGHLVEEQARSRDTVGSAVKAMVDAGRMQAGEKIVTVTGSPNAIRGRTSTIRLARVDDEGHLQMLE
;
A
#
# COMPACT_ATOMS: atom_id res chain seq x y z
N THR A 1 2.97 -33.76 9.94
CA THR A 1 2.16 -33.08 8.90
C THR A 1 0.69 -33.31 9.20
N GLY A 2 -0.19 -32.37 8.84
CA GLY A 2 -1.65 -32.50 9.05
C GLY A 2 -2.32 -33.24 7.89
N ALA A 3 -3.50 -33.82 8.15
CA ALA A 3 -4.24 -34.60 7.16
C ALA A 3 -4.98 -33.75 6.10
N TYR A 4 -5.26 -32.47 6.38
CA TYR A 4 -6.08 -31.58 5.54
C TYR A 4 -5.43 -30.18 5.36
N PRO A 5 -4.22 -30.09 4.79
CA PRO A 5 -3.50 -28.83 4.71
C PRO A 5 -4.19 -27.78 3.81
N VAL A 6 -4.85 -28.20 2.73
CA VAL A 6 -5.52 -27.28 1.79
C VAL A 6 -6.83 -26.76 2.38
N GLU A 7 -7.60 -27.63 3.02
CA GLU A 7 -8.89 -27.31 3.64
C GLU A 7 -8.69 -26.41 4.87
N ALA A 8 -7.61 -26.62 5.62
CA ALA A 8 -7.24 -25.76 6.73
C ALA A 8 -7.01 -24.32 6.26
N VAL A 9 -6.21 -24.12 5.21
CA VAL A 9 -5.95 -22.78 4.64
C VAL A 9 -7.22 -22.19 4.02
N SER A 10 -7.99 -22.98 3.26
CA SER A 10 -9.24 -22.53 2.65
C SER A 10 -10.28 -22.10 3.70
N THR A 11 -10.33 -22.80 4.83
CA THR A 11 -11.21 -22.43 5.95
C THR A 11 -10.71 -21.17 6.65
N MET A 12 -9.40 -21.00 6.82
CA MET A 12 -8.81 -19.78 7.36
C MET A 12 -9.14 -18.54 6.50
N VAL A 13 -9.07 -18.65 5.17
CA VAL A 13 -9.46 -17.58 4.24
C VAL A 13 -10.91 -17.18 4.46
N ARG A 14 -11.84 -18.14 4.46
CA ARG A 14 -13.28 -17.87 4.68
C ARG A 14 -13.55 -17.17 6.01
N ILE A 15 -12.88 -17.61 7.09
CA ILE A 15 -13.01 -16.98 8.41
C ILE A 15 -12.48 -15.55 8.37
N ALA A 16 -11.30 -15.32 7.78
CA ALA A 16 -10.69 -14.00 7.68
C ALA A 16 -11.58 -13.02 6.90
N GLU A 17 -12.08 -13.42 5.73
CA GLU A 17 -13.00 -12.61 4.92
C GLU A 17 -14.26 -12.21 5.70
N ARG A 18 -14.86 -13.17 6.42
CA ARG A 18 -16.07 -12.92 7.20
C ARG A 18 -15.83 -12.03 8.42
N ALA A 19 -14.67 -12.16 9.05
CA ALA A 19 -14.28 -11.34 10.20
C ALA A 19 -13.92 -9.92 9.78
N SER A 20 -13.23 -9.74 8.65
CA SER A 20 -12.82 -8.44 8.13
C SER A 20 -13.98 -7.47 7.92
N SER A 21 -15.17 -7.96 7.53
CA SER A 21 -16.37 -7.13 7.37
C SER A 21 -16.91 -6.56 8.70
N ALA A 22 -16.44 -7.04 9.85
CA ALA A 22 -16.93 -6.66 11.18
C ALA A 22 -15.96 -5.75 11.95
N ILE A 23 -14.83 -5.36 11.34
CA ILE A 23 -13.72 -4.66 12.02
C ILE A 23 -13.79 -3.12 11.85
N ASP A 24 -14.78 -2.62 11.10
CA ASP A 24 -14.96 -1.19 10.89
C ASP A 24 -15.19 -0.43 12.22
N GLY A 25 -14.51 0.72 12.36
CA GLY A 25 -14.66 1.61 13.52
C GLY A 25 -13.77 1.31 14.73
N LEU A 26 -12.91 0.29 14.69
CA LEU A 26 -11.94 0.07 15.79
C LEU A 26 -10.91 1.22 15.85
N PRO A 27 -10.58 1.73 17.05
CA PRO A 27 -9.57 2.76 17.19
C PRO A 27 -8.21 2.27 16.68
N SER A 28 -7.49 3.16 15.99
CA SER A 28 -6.12 2.87 15.55
C SER A 28 -5.17 2.88 16.75
N PRO A 29 -4.39 1.82 17.00
CA PRO A 29 -3.50 1.73 18.17
C PRO A 29 -2.52 2.90 18.20
N PRO A 30 -2.08 3.41 19.36
CA PRO A 30 -1.17 4.54 19.46
C PRO A 30 0.17 4.25 18.74
N ALA A 31 0.81 5.30 18.23
CA ALA A 31 2.09 5.19 17.53
C ALA A 31 3.17 5.87 18.36
N LEU A 32 4.36 5.28 18.35
CA LEU A 32 5.55 5.86 18.97
C LEU A 32 5.78 7.28 18.43
N ALA A 33 6.30 8.16 19.29
CA ALA A 33 6.52 9.57 18.96
C ALA A 33 7.31 9.76 17.66
N MET A 34 8.33 8.92 17.42
CA MET A 34 9.16 8.96 16.21
C MET A 34 8.40 8.68 14.90
N PHE A 35 7.21 8.07 14.97
CA PHE A 35 6.38 7.76 13.81
C PHE A 35 5.15 8.67 13.66
N ARG A 36 5.01 9.72 14.48
CA ARG A 36 3.85 10.62 14.45
C ARG A 36 3.64 11.24 13.07
N SER A 37 4.68 11.78 12.43
CA SER A 37 4.56 12.39 11.10
C SER A 37 4.14 11.37 10.03
N THR A 38 4.80 10.21 9.98
CA THR A 38 4.46 9.14 9.03
C THR A 38 3.04 8.64 9.24
N ARG A 39 2.59 8.52 10.49
CA ARG A 39 1.21 8.13 10.80
C ARG A 39 0.20 9.18 10.36
N ALA A 40 0.48 10.45 10.60
CA ALA A 40 -0.40 11.54 10.17
C ALA A 40 -0.54 11.57 8.65
N ILE A 41 0.58 11.44 7.92
CA ILE A 41 0.60 11.42 6.45
C ILE A 41 -0.14 10.21 5.89
N THR A 42 0.15 9.01 6.42
CA THR A 42 -0.55 7.79 5.97
C THR A 42 -2.04 7.83 6.30
N GLY A 43 -2.43 8.44 7.43
CA GLY A 43 -3.84 8.65 7.77
C GLY A 43 -4.53 9.65 6.85
N ALA A 44 -3.87 10.76 6.53
CA ALA A 44 -4.36 11.73 5.57
C ALA A 44 -4.54 11.11 4.17
N ALA A 45 -3.61 10.24 3.74
CA ALA A 45 -3.72 9.53 2.47
C ALA A 45 -4.88 8.53 2.46
N VAL A 46 -5.10 7.79 3.55
CA VAL A 46 -6.25 6.88 3.68
C VAL A 46 -7.57 7.66 3.62
N LYS A 47 -7.64 8.79 4.31
CA LYS A 47 -8.82 9.68 4.24
C LYS A 47 -9.03 10.21 2.83
N LEU A 48 -7.98 10.76 2.21
CA LEU A 48 -8.03 11.26 0.83
C LEU A 48 -8.53 10.18 -0.14
N ALA A 49 -8.01 8.95 -0.02
CA ALA A 49 -8.43 7.83 -0.85
C ALA A 49 -9.92 7.49 -0.68
N ALA A 50 -10.46 7.57 0.53
CA ALA A 50 -11.88 7.41 0.78
C ALA A 50 -12.70 8.54 0.14
N ASP A 51 -12.30 9.79 0.38
CA ASP A 51 -13.03 11.00 -0.07
C ASP A 51 -13.09 11.08 -1.60
N VAL A 52 -12.02 10.73 -2.30
CA VAL A 52 -11.96 10.78 -3.78
C VAL A 52 -12.38 9.46 -4.45
N GLY A 53 -12.72 8.44 -3.66
CA GLY A 53 -13.04 7.11 -4.16
C GLY A 53 -11.90 6.48 -4.96
N ALA A 54 -10.66 6.55 -4.45
CA ALA A 54 -9.51 5.91 -5.07
C ALA A 54 -9.60 4.38 -4.99
N ASP A 55 -9.25 3.69 -6.07
CA ASP A 55 -9.29 2.23 -6.16
C ASP A 55 -8.16 1.58 -5.34
N ARG A 56 -7.03 2.28 -5.19
CA ARG A 56 -5.85 1.72 -4.51
C ARG A 56 -5.00 2.75 -3.77
N LEU A 57 -4.35 2.29 -2.70
CA LEU A 57 -3.30 3.02 -1.99
C LEU A 57 -1.94 2.46 -2.39
N ILE A 58 -0.96 3.32 -2.68
CA ILE A 58 0.43 2.93 -2.89
C ILE A 58 1.30 3.59 -1.83
N VAL A 59 2.16 2.82 -1.16
CA VAL A 59 3.06 3.35 -0.13
C VAL A 59 4.49 2.87 -0.34
N ALA A 60 5.41 3.82 -0.51
CA ALA A 60 6.83 3.52 -0.58
C ALA A 60 7.42 3.38 0.82
N THR A 61 8.22 2.34 1.04
CA THR A 61 8.79 2.08 2.37
C THR A 61 10.16 1.41 2.35
N GLN A 62 11.11 1.98 3.09
CA GLN A 62 12.46 1.41 3.21
C GLN A 62 12.54 0.25 4.22
N HIS A 63 11.68 0.24 5.24
CA HIS A 63 11.75 -0.69 6.37
C HIS A 63 10.43 -1.40 6.70
N GLY A 64 9.35 -1.06 5.99
CA GLY A 64 7.99 -1.56 6.22
C GLY A 64 7.17 -0.72 7.21
N SER A 65 7.75 0.29 7.85
CA SER A 65 7.06 1.11 8.87
C SER A 65 5.89 1.91 8.29
N ALA A 66 6.07 2.55 7.13
CA ALA A 66 5.01 3.33 6.49
C ALA A 66 3.83 2.44 6.06
N ALA A 67 4.11 1.29 5.46
CA ALA A 67 3.08 0.30 5.12
C ALA A 67 2.31 -0.20 6.35
N ARG A 68 3.02 -0.50 7.44
CA ARG A 68 2.39 -0.90 8.71
C ARG A 68 1.50 0.19 9.30
N LEU A 69 1.94 1.44 9.25
CA LEU A 69 1.16 2.58 9.77
C LEU A 69 -0.06 2.87 8.89
N MET A 70 0.06 2.72 7.57
CA MET A 70 -1.06 2.82 6.65
C MET A 70 -2.09 1.70 6.90
N ALA A 71 -1.65 0.44 6.99
CA ALA A 71 -2.52 -0.70 7.28
C ALA A 71 -3.20 -0.59 8.65
N ALA A 72 -2.57 0.06 9.64
CA ALA A 72 -3.16 0.30 10.95
C ALA A 72 -4.40 1.20 10.92
N HIS A 73 -4.57 2.00 9.86
CA HIS A 73 -5.81 2.77 9.62
C HIS A 73 -6.92 1.92 8.97
N ARG A 74 -6.64 0.64 8.66
CA ARG A 74 -7.59 -0.33 8.11
C ARG A 74 -8.39 0.22 6.91
N PRO A 75 -7.71 0.73 5.87
CA PRO A 75 -8.43 1.20 4.69
C PRO A 75 -9.24 0.07 4.06
N GLN A 76 -10.43 0.40 3.56
CA GLN A 76 -11.24 -0.53 2.76
C GLN A 76 -10.63 -0.80 1.37
N ARG A 77 -9.64 -0.01 0.96
CA ARG A 77 -8.96 -0.14 -0.34
C ARG A 77 -7.65 -0.91 -0.17
N PRO A 78 -7.29 -1.76 -1.14
CA PRO A 78 -6.04 -2.50 -1.10
C PRO A 78 -4.83 -1.57 -1.07
N ILE A 79 -3.79 -1.98 -0.33
CA ILE A 79 -2.52 -1.27 -0.22
C ILE A 79 -1.45 -2.00 -1.02
N LEU A 80 -0.76 -1.31 -1.91
CA LEU A 80 0.47 -1.75 -2.55
C LEU A 80 1.67 -1.12 -1.85
N ALA A 81 2.44 -1.92 -1.11
CA ALA A 81 3.69 -1.48 -0.49
C ALA A 81 4.87 -1.72 -1.44
N ILE A 82 5.49 -0.64 -1.91
CA ILE A 82 6.67 -0.70 -2.79
C ILE A 82 7.96 -0.50 -2.01
N THR A 83 8.98 -1.30 -2.31
CA THR A 83 10.27 -1.25 -1.61
C THR A 83 11.40 -1.80 -2.47
N ASN A 84 12.63 -1.36 -2.24
CA ASN A 84 13.85 -1.90 -2.87
C ASN A 84 14.58 -2.91 -1.96
N ARG A 85 13.93 -3.39 -0.88
CA ARG A 85 14.55 -4.31 0.08
C ARG A 85 13.67 -5.52 0.33
N ILE A 86 14.20 -6.70 0.04
CA ILE A 86 13.54 -7.99 0.32
C ILE A 86 13.13 -8.11 1.79
N ARG A 87 13.96 -7.61 2.72
CA ARG A 87 13.62 -7.63 4.15
C ARG A 87 12.38 -6.80 4.48
N ALA A 88 12.20 -5.64 3.83
CA ALA A 88 11.01 -4.83 4.00
C ALA A 88 9.80 -5.50 3.33
N LEU A 89 9.99 -6.05 2.13
CA LEU A 89 8.95 -6.77 1.38
C LEU A 89 8.31 -7.90 2.22
N ARG A 90 9.15 -8.76 2.82
CA ARG A 90 8.66 -9.85 3.68
C ARG A 90 7.91 -9.37 4.92
N ARG A 91 8.22 -8.17 5.41
CA ARG A 91 7.52 -7.55 6.56
C ARG A 91 6.17 -6.96 6.16
N THR A 92 6.00 -6.56 4.90
CA THR A 92 4.75 -5.98 4.43
C THR A 92 3.73 -7.04 4.04
N THR A 93 4.16 -8.19 3.52
CA THR A 93 3.26 -9.28 3.09
C THR A 93 2.49 -9.96 4.22
N VAL A 94 2.90 -9.76 5.47
CA VAL A 94 2.15 -10.27 6.65
C VAL A 94 1.13 -9.27 7.17
N LEU A 95 1.06 -8.05 6.61
CA LEU A 95 0.12 -7.02 7.03
C LEU A 95 -1.24 -7.24 6.36
N PRO A 96 -2.36 -7.12 7.09
CA PRO A 96 -3.70 -7.25 6.51
C PRO A 96 -3.93 -6.23 5.39
N GLY A 97 -4.42 -6.71 4.24
CA GLY A 97 -4.76 -5.86 3.09
C GLY A 97 -3.57 -5.23 2.36
N VAL A 98 -2.34 -5.70 2.60
CA VAL A 98 -1.12 -5.17 1.98
C VAL A 98 -0.47 -6.20 1.05
N ASP A 99 -0.36 -5.83 -0.22
CA ASP A 99 0.46 -6.50 -1.21
C ASP A 99 1.84 -5.85 -1.28
N GLY A 100 2.89 -6.65 -1.18
CA GLY A 100 4.27 -6.19 -1.35
C GLY A 100 4.73 -6.26 -2.80
N HIS A 101 5.46 -5.24 -3.27
CA HIS A 101 6.15 -5.27 -4.56
C HIS A 101 7.59 -4.76 -4.44
N LEU A 102 8.53 -5.51 -5.02
CA LEU A 102 9.94 -5.13 -5.06
C LEU A 102 10.16 -4.26 -6.30
N VAL A 103 10.65 -3.04 -6.11
CA VAL A 103 10.96 -2.11 -7.20
C VAL A 103 12.31 -1.44 -6.94
N GLU A 104 13.08 -1.23 -8.00
CA GLU A 104 14.30 -0.42 -7.89
C GLU A 104 13.94 1.06 -7.69
N GLU A 105 14.69 1.71 -6.81
CA GLU A 105 14.46 3.13 -6.53
C GLU A 105 15.14 3.98 -7.61
N GLN A 106 14.35 4.81 -8.27
CA GLN A 106 14.82 5.75 -9.28
C GLN A 106 15.11 7.13 -8.66
N ALA A 107 15.79 7.99 -9.42
CA ALA A 107 16.17 9.33 -8.98
C ALA A 107 14.98 10.22 -8.59
N ARG A 108 13.81 10.00 -9.22
CA ARG A 108 12.56 10.69 -8.89
C ARG A 108 11.55 9.72 -8.32
N SER A 109 10.82 10.19 -7.31
CA SER A 109 9.77 9.40 -6.68
C SER A 109 8.67 8.98 -7.65
N ARG A 110 8.29 9.86 -8.58
CA ARG A 110 7.31 9.56 -9.64
C ARG A 110 7.73 8.38 -10.49
N ASP A 111 8.99 8.34 -10.91
CA ASP A 111 9.48 7.32 -11.83
C ASP A 111 9.54 5.95 -11.12
N THR A 112 9.90 5.95 -9.83
CA THR A 112 9.84 4.75 -8.98
C THR A 112 8.42 4.20 -8.86
N VAL A 113 7.43 5.06 -8.60
CA VAL A 113 6.03 4.65 -8.51
C VAL A 113 5.49 4.22 -9.87
N GLY A 114 5.82 4.95 -10.93
CA GLY A 114 5.41 4.62 -12.30
C GLY A 114 5.93 3.26 -12.76
N SER A 115 7.18 2.92 -12.44
CA SER A 115 7.74 1.59 -12.72
C SER A 115 6.99 0.48 -11.99
N ALA A 116 6.63 0.69 -10.72
CA ALA A 116 5.84 -0.27 -9.96
C ALA A 116 4.41 -0.41 -10.53
N VAL A 117 3.77 0.70 -10.91
CA VAL A 117 2.43 0.69 -11.53
C VAL A 117 2.46 -0.07 -12.86
N LYS A 118 3.43 0.24 -13.73
CA LYS A 118 3.59 -0.45 -15.01
C LYS A 118 3.76 -1.95 -14.83
N ALA A 119 4.61 -2.37 -13.90
CA ALA A 119 4.81 -3.79 -13.58
C ALA A 119 3.53 -4.48 -13.05
N MET A 120 2.69 -3.74 -12.31
CA MET A 120 1.43 -4.27 -11.79
C MET A 120 0.35 -4.38 -12.87
N VAL A 121 0.31 -3.44 -13.82
CA VAL A 121 -0.57 -3.50 -14.99
C VAL A 121 -0.16 -4.66 -15.90
N ASP A 122 1.14 -4.79 -16.21
CA ASP A 122 1.67 -5.87 -17.05
C ASP A 122 1.42 -7.26 -16.44
N ALA A 123 1.39 -7.35 -15.11
CA ALA A 123 1.05 -8.58 -14.38
C ALA A 123 -0.46 -8.84 -14.25
N GLY A 124 -1.33 -7.99 -14.81
CA GLY A 124 -2.79 -8.09 -14.69
C GLY A 124 -3.33 -7.81 -13.28
N ARG A 125 -2.52 -7.19 -12.41
CA ARG A 125 -2.86 -6.91 -11.00
C ARG A 125 -3.38 -5.49 -10.76
N MET A 126 -3.36 -4.65 -11.80
CA MET A 126 -3.86 -3.28 -11.81
C MET A 126 -4.46 -2.99 -13.19
N GLN A 127 -5.54 -2.22 -13.26
CA GLN A 127 -6.24 -1.92 -14.50
C GLN A 127 -6.04 -0.47 -14.93
N ALA A 128 -6.12 -0.22 -16.23
CA ALA A 128 -6.23 1.12 -16.78
C ALA A 128 -7.45 1.83 -16.19
N GLY A 129 -7.31 3.13 -15.93
CA GLY A 129 -8.34 3.96 -15.30
C GLY A 129 -8.36 3.91 -13.76
N GLU A 130 -7.62 3.01 -13.10
CA GLU A 130 -7.54 2.96 -11.63
C GLU A 130 -7.06 4.30 -11.06
N LYS A 131 -7.84 4.88 -10.16
CA LYS A 131 -7.49 6.07 -9.38
C LYS A 131 -6.68 5.64 -8.16
N ILE A 132 -5.51 6.22 -7.98
CA ILE A 132 -4.57 5.81 -6.94
C ILE A 132 -4.12 6.98 -6.08
N VAL A 133 -3.98 6.74 -4.78
CA VAL A 133 -3.34 7.67 -3.84
C VAL A 133 -1.99 7.11 -3.44
N THR A 134 -0.96 7.91 -3.63
CA THR A 134 0.43 7.47 -3.40
C THR A 134 1.04 8.21 -2.22
N VAL A 135 1.83 7.50 -1.41
CA VAL A 135 2.55 8.03 -0.26
C VAL A 135 4.03 7.70 -0.39
N THR A 136 4.85 8.72 -0.56
CA THR A 136 6.30 8.59 -0.82
C THR A 136 7.13 9.56 0.01
N GLY A 137 8.45 9.40 -0.05
CA GLY A 137 9.37 10.48 0.22
C GLY A 137 9.54 11.45 -0.96
N SER A 138 10.37 12.46 -0.74
CA SER A 138 10.84 13.41 -1.76
C SER A 138 12.31 13.79 -1.47
N PRO A 139 13.20 13.84 -2.47
CA PRO A 139 12.96 13.54 -3.89
C PRO A 139 12.84 12.03 -4.19
N ASN A 140 13.42 11.20 -3.34
CA ASN A 140 13.43 9.74 -3.46
C ASN A 140 12.13 9.13 -2.92
N ALA A 141 11.57 8.11 -3.58
CA ALA A 141 10.32 7.52 -3.15
C ALA A 141 10.45 6.72 -1.84
N ILE A 142 11.49 5.88 -1.72
CA ILE A 142 11.61 4.85 -0.69
C ILE A 142 12.53 5.32 0.44
N ARG A 143 13.71 5.86 0.10
CA ARG A 143 14.69 6.40 1.04
C ARG A 143 14.24 7.75 1.58
N GLY A 144 14.54 7.95 2.86
CA GLY A 144 14.25 9.21 3.55
C GLY A 144 12.91 9.18 4.27
N ARG A 145 12.37 10.38 4.52
CA ARG A 145 11.13 10.54 5.29
C ARG A 145 9.93 10.46 4.35
N THR A 146 8.94 9.68 4.73
CA THR A 146 7.60 9.74 4.13
C THR A 146 7.04 11.16 4.34
N SER A 147 6.82 11.90 3.25
CA SER A 147 6.48 13.34 3.30
C SER A 147 5.49 13.79 2.24
N THR A 148 5.20 12.97 1.22
CA THR A 148 4.43 13.39 0.05
C THR A 148 3.22 12.48 -0.17
N ILE A 149 2.06 13.09 -0.41
CA ILE A 149 0.83 12.43 -0.86
C ILE A 149 0.55 12.94 -2.28
N ARG A 150 0.16 12.08 -3.21
CA ARG A 150 -0.27 12.48 -4.56
C ARG A 150 -1.48 11.69 -5.01
N LEU A 151 -2.35 12.34 -5.78
CA LEU A 151 -3.46 11.69 -6.48
C LEU A 151 -3.06 11.48 -7.95
N ALA A 152 -3.20 10.25 -8.42
CA ALA A 152 -2.89 9.89 -9.79
C ALA A 152 -3.94 8.93 -10.36
N ARG A 153 -3.85 8.69 -11.66
CA ARG A 153 -4.63 7.72 -12.41
C ARG A 153 -3.68 6.89 -13.27
N VAL A 154 -4.03 5.62 -13.46
CA VAL A 154 -3.37 4.75 -14.45
C VAL A 154 -4.00 5.03 -15.82
N ASP A 155 -3.20 5.39 -16.81
CA ASP A 155 -3.70 5.57 -18.18
C ASP A 155 -3.83 4.23 -18.93
N ASP A 156 -4.31 4.29 -20.18
CA ASP A 156 -4.57 3.12 -21.01
C ASP A 156 -3.29 2.35 -21.40
N GLU A 157 -2.13 3.00 -21.31
CA GLU A 157 -0.81 2.40 -21.57
C GLU A 157 -0.16 1.83 -20.29
N GLY A 158 -0.84 1.97 -19.14
CA GLY A 158 -0.34 1.54 -17.83
C GLY A 158 0.69 2.50 -17.22
N HIS A 159 0.75 3.75 -17.70
CA HIS A 159 1.58 4.80 -17.12
C HIS A 159 0.81 5.62 -16.07
N LEU A 160 1.59 6.35 -15.28
CA LEU A 160 1.08 7.15 -14.17
C LEU A 160 0.77 8.57 -14.63
N GLN A 161 -0.51 8.90 -14.72
CA GLN A 161 -0.99 10.26 -15.00
C GLN A 161 -1.32 10.97 -13.68
N MET A 162 -0.62 12.07 -13.38
CA MET A 162 -0.90 12.85 -12.17
C MET A 162 -2.16 13.69 -12.36
N LEU A 163 -3.07 13.64 -11.39
CA LEU A 163 -4.28 14.47 -11.42
C LEU A 163 -4.02 15.81 -10.73
N GLU A 164 -3.35 15.83 -9.58
CA GLU A 164 -2.90 17.03 -8.83
C GLU A 164 -1.65 16.72 -7.97
#